data_AF-A0A845DAB3-F1
#
_entry.id   AF-A0A845DAB3-F1
#
_cell.length_a   1.000
_cell.length_b   1.000
_cell.length_c   1.000
_cell.angle_alpha   90.00
_cell.angle_beta   90.00
_cell.angle_gamma   90.00
#
_symmetry.space_group_name_H-M   'P 1'
#
loop_
_entity.id
_entity.type
_entity.pdbx_description
1 polymer ?
#
loop_
_entity_poly.entity_id
_entity_poly.type
_entity_poly.pdbx_seq_one_letter_code
_entity_poly.pdbx_strand_id
1 'polypeptide(L)'
;MNIQIKATEFDLTETLKEHIETRIGDLQKFIHSIEEQGGEGQRDPVEVFIELGRTHGGQKKGSDIYQAEIQFHLPHTERIVVRAESWDIHTAIDKARHEMKDRLLRHKGKQESKIRRARNLKCFIRFPFLYRRGNKSTDRD
;
A
#
# COMPACT_ATOMS: atom_id res chain seq x y z
N MET A 1 -13.03 -0.60 3.41
CA MET A 1 -12.41 -0.14 2.16
C MET A 1 -13.52 0.47 1.32
N ASN A 2 -13.36 1.72 0.89
CA ASN A 2 -14.31 2.43 0.05
C ASN A 2 -13.73 2.54 -1.37
N ILE A 3 -14.43 2.03 -2.38
CA ILE A 3 -13.94 1.99 -3.77
C ILE A 3 -14.72 3.01 -4.60
N GLN A 4 -14.01 3.96 -5.19
CA GLN A 4 -14.53 4.94 -6.14
C GLN A 4 -14.04 4.58 -7.54
N ILE A 5 -14.97 4.26 -8.43
CA ILE A 5 -14.68 3.84 -9.80
C ILE A 5 -15.09 4.95 -10.76
N LYS A 6 -14.16 5.36 -11.61
CA LYS A 6 -14.37 6.34 -12.67
C LYS A 6 -13.97 5.70 -14.00
N ALA A 7 -14.89 5.71 -14.96
CA ALA A 7 -14.63 5.32 -16.34
C ALA A 7 -14.56 6.57 -17.22
N THR A 8 -13.56 6.61 -18.09
CA THR A 8 -13.29 7.70 -19.02
C THR A 8 -13.43 7.14 -20.43
N GLU A 9 -14.24 7.80 -21.28
CA GLU A 9 -14.52 7.44 -22.68
C GLU A 9 -15.39 6.19 -22.92
N PHE A 10 -15.85 5.50 -21.87
CA PHE A 10 -16.80 4.40 -22.00
C PHE A 10 -17.66 4.25 -20.75
N ASP A 11 -18.77 3.53 -20.90
CA ASP A 11 -19.73 3.32 -19.82
C ASP A 11 -19.31 2.18 -18.88
N LEU A 12 -19.46 2.42 -17.59
CA LEU A 12 -19.23 1.41 -16.56
C LEU A 12 -20.41 0.43 -16.54
N THR A 13 -20.23 -0.76 -17.10
CA THR A 13 -21.24 -1.83 -17.00
C THR A 13 -21.24 -2.45 -15.61
N GLU A 14 -22.39 -3.00 -15.20
CA GLU A 14 -22.52 -3.68 -13.90
C GLU A 14 -21.57 -4.87 -13.77
N THR A 15 -21.40 -5.65 -14.84
CA THR A 15 -20.45 -6.77 -14.91
C THR A 15 -19.00 -6.33 -14.68
N LEU A 16 -18.61 -5.16 -15.20
CA LEU A 16 -17.27 -4.62 -15.02
C LEU A 16 -17.08 -4.11 -13.59
N LYS A 17 -18.11 -3.51 -13.01
CA LYS A 17 -18.10 -3.07 -11.62
C LYS A 17 -17.92 -4.24 -10.65
N GLU A 18 -18.70 -5.30 -10.80
CA GLU A 18 -18.57 -6.52 -9.98
C GLU A 18 -17.17 -7.16 -10.12
N HIS A 19 -16.63 -7.16 -11.35
CA HIS A 19 -15.28 -7.65 -11.61
C HIS A 19 -14.23 -6.83 -10.84
N ILE A 20 -14.32 -5.50 -10.89
CA ILE A 20 -13.41 -4.61 -10.17
C ILE A 20 -13.54 -4.81 -8.66
N GLU A 21 -14.75 -4.82 -8.12
CA GLU A 21 -15.00 -5.01 -6.69
C GLU A 21 -14.43 -6.33 -6.18
N THR A 22 -14.60 -7.41 -6.93
CA THR A 22 -14.02 -8.72 -6.60
C THR A 22 -12.49 -8.67 -6.60
N ARG A 23 -11.90 -8.17 -7.69
CA ARG A 23 -10.44 -8.15 -7.90
C ARG A 23 -9.70 -7.24 -6.92
N ILE A 24 -10.30 -6.11 -6.57
CA ILE A 24 -9.73 -5.13 -5.64
C ILE A 24 -10.06 -5.51 -4.19
N GLY A 25 -11.24 -6.10 -3.94
CA GLY A 25 -11.62 -6.68 -2.64
C GLY A 25 -10.60 -7.68 -2.14
N ASP A 26 -10.03 -8.51 -3.02
CA ASP A 26 -8.96 -9.44 -2.67
C ASP A 26 -7.72 -8.77 -2.05
N LEU A 27 -7.46 -7.50 -2.38
CA LEU A 27 -6.31 -6.75 -1.85
C LEU A 27 -6.51 -6.33 -0.39
N GLN A 28 -7.75 -6.34 0.13
CA GLN A 28 -8.07 -5.98 1.50
C GLN A 28 -7.32 -6.82 2.55
N LYS A 29 -6.95 -8.05 2.20
CA LYS A 29 -6.16 -8.96 3.04
C LYS A 29 -4.76 -8.42 3.32
N PHE A 30 -4.16 -7.71 2.37
CA PHE A 30 -2.82 -7.12 2.52
C PHE A 30 -2.86 -5.80 3.30
N ILE A 31 -4.02 -5.17 3.39
CA ILE A 31 -4.24 -3.88 4.06
C ILE A 31 -4.49 -4.05 5.56
N HIS A 32 -5.29 -5.03 5.98
CA HIS A 32 -5.53 -5.31 7.41
C HIS A 32 -4.23 -5.51 8.19
N SER A 33 -3.24 -6.17 7.55
CA SER A 33 -1.89 -6.33 8.08
C SER A 33 -1.14 -5.03 8.36
N ILE A 34 -1.52 -3.93 7.71
CA ILE A 34 -0.88 -2.61 7.83
C ILE A 34 -1.55 -1.80 8.94
N GLU A 35 -2.89 -1.88 9.05
CA GLU A 35 -3.69 -1.16 10.06
C GLU A 35 -3.41 -1.60 11.49
N GLU A 36 -3.16 -2.90 11.73
CA GLU A 36 -2.87 -3.45 13.07
C GLU A 36 -1.60 -2.86 13.73
N GLN A 37 -0.78 -2.11 12.98
CA GLN A 37 0.45 -1.48 13.50
C GLN A 37 0.26 -0.05 14.03
N GLY A 38 -0.91 0.56 13.81
CA GLY A 38 -1.33 1.80 14.46
C GLY A 38 -2.18 1.45 15.68
N GLY A 39 -1.78 1.88 16.88
CA GLY A 39 -2.41 1.48 18.14
C GLY A 39 -3.94 1.65 18.22
N GLU A 40 -4.54 0.96 19.18
CA GLU A 40 -5.97 0.86 19.47
C GLU A 40 -6.73 2.20 19.30
N GLY A 41 -7.74 2.20 18.42
CA GLY A 41 -8.82 3.18 18.54
C GLY A 41 -9.61 3.47 17.28
N GLN A 42 -8.97 3.57 16.11
CA GLN A 42 -9.66 4.07 14.92
C GLN A 42 -9.11 3.45 13.64
N ARG A 43 -9.87 2.53 13.04
CA ARG A 43 -9.60 2.02 11.69
C ARG A 43 -10.10 3.06 10.71
N ASP A 44 -9.22 3.99 10.34
CA ASP A 44 -9.54 4.94 9.29
C ASP A 44 -9.85 4.18 7.98
N PRO A 45 -10.92 4.54 7.28
CA PRO A 45 -11.33 3.83 6.08
C PRO A 45 -10.28 4.02 4.97
N VAL A 46 -9.79 2.91 4.41
CA VAL A 46 -8.98 2.96 3.19
C VAL A 46 -9.85 3.36 2.01
N GLU A 47 -9.44 4.42 1.32
CA GLU A 47 -10.05 4.88 0.08
C GLU A 47 -9.26 4.36 -1.12
N VAL A 48 -9.98 3.85 -2.11
CA VAL A 48 -9.41 3.34 -3.35
C VAL A 48 -10.05 4.08 -4.50
N PHE A 49 -9.23 4.72 -5.33
CA PHE A 49 -9.68 5.38 -6.55
C PHE A 49 -9.21 4.57 -7.75
N ILE A 50 -10.13 4.26 -8.64
CA ILE A 50 -9.88 3.48 -9.84
C ILE A 50 -10.31 4.32 -11.02
N GLU A 51 -9.36 4.62 -11.89
CA GLU A 51 -9.62 5.31 -13.15
C GLU A 51 -9.33 4.36 -14.31
N LEU A 52 -10.34 4.14 -15.13
CA LEU A 52 -10.24 3.32 -16.33
C LEU A 52 -10.43 4.23 -17.54
N GLY A 53 -9.55 4.11 -18.52
CA GLY A 53 -9.60 4.94 -19.72
C GLY A 53 -9.21 4.15 -20.96
N ARG A 54 -9.63 4.65 -22.11
CA ARG A 54 -9.08 4.23 -23.41
C ARG A 54 -8.01 5.23 -23.81
N THR A 55 -6.94 4.74 -24.40
CA THR A 55 -5.84 5.56 -24.88
C THR A 55 -5.54 5.19 -26.33
N HIS A 56 -5.37 6.21 -27.16
CA HIS A 56 -5.03 6.05 -28.56
C HIS A 56 -3.58 6.51 -28.77
N GLY A 57 -2.58 5.68 -28.48
CA GLY A 57 -1.20 6.14 -28.64
C GLY A 57 -0.10 5.10 -28.43
N GLY A 58 0.42 4.54 -29.53
CA GLY A 58 1.71 3.82 -29.50
C GLY A 58 2.09 3.09 -30.79
N GLN A 59 2.76 3.79 -31.73
CA GLN A 59 3.49 3.33 -32.93
C GLN A 59 2.78 2.48 -34.00
N LYS A 60 1.69 1.76 -33.69
CA LYS A 60 0.88 1.05 -34.68
C LYS A 60 -0.48 1.72 -34.79
N LYS A 61 -0.72 2.39 -35.92
CA LYS A 61 -2.02 2.94 -36.29
C LYS A 61 -3.10 1.85 -36.13
N GLY A 62 -4.02 2.00 -35.18
CA GLY A 62 -5.31 1.30 -35.19
C GLY A 62 -5.65 0.33 -34.05
N SER A 63 -4.82 0.13 -33.02
CA SER A 63 -5.21 -0.70 -31.87
C SER A 63 -5.60 0.14 -30.66
N ASP A 64 -6.79 -0.10 -30.14
CA ASP A 64 -7.25 0.47 -28.87
C ASP A 64 -6.47 -0.12 -27.70
N ILE A 65 -5.94 0.74 -26.85
CA ILE A 65 -5.24 0.35 -25.63
C ILE A 65 -6.07 0.83 -24.44
N TYR A 66 -6.44 -0.09 -23.57
CA TYR A 66 -7.08 0.21 -22.30
C TYR A 66 -6.02 0.46 -21.24
N GLN A 67 -6.26 1.48 -20.43
CA GLN A 67 -5.44 1.85 -19.30
C GLN A 67 -6.26 1.73 -18.01
N ALA A 68 -5.63 1.14 -16.98
CA ALA A 68 -6.19 1.06 -15.64
C ALA A 68 -5.21 1.69 -14.65
N GLU A 69 -5.68 2.70 -13.93
CA GLU A 69 -4.97 3.34 -12.84
C GLU A 69 -5.67 3.06 -11.51
N ILE A 70 -4.91 2.63 -10.52
CA ILE A 70 -5.40 2.33 -9.17
C ILE A 70 -4.59 3.14 -8.17
N GLN A 71 -5.30 3.89 -7.32
CA GLN A 71 -4.72 4.69 -6.25
C GLN A 71 -5.26 4.20 -4.91
N PHE A 72 -4.36 3.79 -4.02
CA PHE A 72 -4.66 3.42 -2.64
C PHE A 72 -4.26 4.55 -1.70
N HIS A 73 -5.25 5.06 -0.95
CA HIS A 73 -5.06 6.04 0.11
C HIS A 73 -5.11 5.31 1.44
N LEU A 74 -3.92 4.96 1.92
CA LEU A 74 -3.75 4.28 3.22
C LEU A 74 -3.62 5.33 4.33
N PRO A 75 -4.26 5.11 5.49
CA PRO A 75 -4.13 6.03 6.60
C PRO A 75 -2.69 6.02 7.12
N HIS A 76 -2.21 7.18 7.55
CA HIS A 76 -0.87 7.36 8.12
C HIS A 76 0.29 6.98 7.17
N THR A 77 0.05 6.93 5.86
CA THR A 77 1.01 6.47 4.85
C THR A 77 0.84 7.25 3.54
N GLU A 78 1.91 7.31 2.74
CA GLU A 78 1.87 7.87 1.39
C GLU A 78 0.94 7.07 0.45
N ARG A 79 0.23 7.78 -0.43
CA ARG A 79 -0.59 7.14 -1.46
C ARG A 79 0.23 6.22 -2.37
N ILE A 80 -0.31 5.06 -2.69
CA ILE A 80 0.31 4.11 -3.62
C ILE A 80 -0.48 4.14 -4.93
N VAL A 81 0.18 4.51 -6.02
CA VAL A 81 -0.42 4.62 -7.34
C VAL A 81 0.19 3.61 -8.29
N VAL A 82 -0.62 2.89 -9.05
CA VAL A 82 -0.20 1.96 -10.09
C VAL A 82 -0.97 2.24 -11.35
N ARG A 83 -0.30 2.14 -12.50
CA ARG A 83 -0.91 2.28 -13.82
C ARG A 83 -0.45 1.13 -14.69
N ALA A 84 -1.40 0.47 -15.35
CA ALA A 84 -1.13 -0.60 -16.30
C ALA A 84 -1.91 -0.41 -17.60
N GLU A 85 -1.33 -0.88 -18.69
CA GLU A 85 -1.91 -0.81 -20.03
C GLU A 85 -2.02 -2.20 -20.66
N SER A 86 -3.09 -2.41 -21.42
CA SER A 86 -3.32 -3.65 -22.15
C SER A 86 -4.28 -3.46 -23.32
N TRP A 87 -4.33 -4.44 -24.21
CA TRP A 87 -5.28 -4.49 -25.34
C TRP A 87 -6.73 -4.78 -24.90
N ASP A 88 -6.92 -5.20 -23.65
CA ASP A 88 -8.21 -5.53 -23.04
C ASP A 88 -8.29 -4.96 -21.61
N ILE A 89 -9.47 -4.48 -21.23
CA ILE A 89 -9.71 -3.81 -19.96
C ILE A 89 -9.59 -4.74 -18.76
N HIS A 90 -10.06 -5.99 -18.88
CA HIS A 90 -9.93 -6.98 -17.80
C HIS A 90 -8.46 -7.29 -17.55
N THR A 91 -7.71 -7.46 -18.64
CA THR A 91 -6.26 -7.68 -18.58
C THR A 91 -5.52 -6.49 -17.97
N ALA A 92 -5.91 -5.25 -18.29
CA ALA A 92 -5.33 -4.05 -17.70
C ALA A 92 -5.60 -3.98 -16.18
N ILE A 93 -6.82 -4.27 -15.74
CA ILE A 93 -7.20 -4.36 -14.32
C ILE A 93 -6.38 -5.43 -13.61
N ASP A 94 -6.29 -6.63 -14.18
CA ASP A 94 -5.58 -7.75 -13.57
C ASP A 94 -4.07 -7.47 -13.42
N LYS A 95 -3.46 -6.79 -14.40
CA LYS A 95 -2.07 -6.31 -14.32
C LYS A 95 -1.90 -5.25 -13.24
N ALA A 96 -2.75 -4.22 -13.23
CA ALA A 96 -2.69 -3.16 -12.23
C ALA A 96 -2.87 -3.70 -10.81
N ARG A 97 -3.79 -4.66 -10.61
CA ARG A 97 -3.96 -5.39 -9.34
C ARG A 97 -2.69 -6.13 -8.92
N HIS A 98 -2.04 -6.84 -9.84
CA HIS A 98 -0.84 -7.62 -9.52
C HIS A 98 0.31 -6.73 -9.07
N GLU A 99 0.55 -5.64 -9.82
CA GLU A 99 1.57 -4.67 -9.45
C GLU A 99 1.23 -3.94 -8.14
N MET A 100 -0.06 -3.62 -7.90
CA MET A 100 -0.50 -3.02 -6.64
C MET A 100 -0.24 -3.94 -5.44
N LYS A 101 -0.52 -5.24 -5.58
CA LYS A 101 -0.20 -6.24 -4.55
C LYS A 101 1.29 -6.21 -4.19
N ASP A 102 2.17 -6.20 -5.18
CA ASP A 102 3.61 -6.17 -4.95
C ASP A 102 4.06 -4.88 -4.24
N ARG A 103 3.48 -3.73 -4.61
CA ARG A 103 3.76 -2.46 -3.94
C ARG A 103 3.28 -2.46 -2.49
N LEU A 104 2.10 -2.99 -2.20
CA LEU A 104 1.57 -3.14 -0.83
C LEU A 104 2.48 -4.02 0.04
N LEU A 105 2.93 -5.16 -0.49
CA LEU A 105 3.87 -6.06 0.21
C LEU A 105 5.21 -5.37 0.51
N ARG A 106 5.77 -4.66 -0.47
CA ARG A 106 7.01 -3.88 -0.29
C ARG A 106 6.83 -2.79 0.75
N HIS A 107 5.68 -2.13 0.77
CA HIS A 107 5.37 -1.09 1.76
C HIS A 107 5.32 -1.66 3.17
N LYS A 108 4.61 -2.78 3.37
CA LYS A 108 4.55 -3.49 4.66
C LYS A 108 5.96 -3.86 5.16
N GLY A 109 6.79 -4.46 4.30
CA GLY A 109 8.16 -4.85 4.67
C GLY A 109 9.04 -3.66 5.07
N LYS A 110 8.85 -2.49 4.44
CA LYS A 110 9.56 -1.25 4.84
C LYS A 110 9.15 -0.78 6.23
N GLN A 111 7.86 -0.82 6.57
CA GLN A 111 7.37 -0.39 7.89
C GLN A 111 7.85 -1.33 9.00
N GLU A 112 7.74 -2.64 8.81
CA GLU A 112 8.24 -3.62 9.78
C GLU A 112 9.74 -3.47 10.02
N SER A 113 10.52 -3.21 8.97
CA SER A 113 11.96 -2.97 9.07
C SER A 113 12.28 -1.71 9.90
N LYS A 114 11.54 -0.62 9.70
CA LYS A 114 11.67 0.62 10.52
C LYS A 114 11.36 0.33 11.99
N ILE A 115 10.26 -0.36 12.27
CA ILE A 115 9.86 -0.72 13.65
C ILE A 115 10.91 -1.61 14.31
N ARG A 116 11.45 -2.60 13.59
CA ARG A 116 12.53 -3.46 14.10
C ARG A 116 13.80 -2.66 14.43
N ARG A 117 14.21 -1.75 13.55
CA ARG A 117 15.38 -0.86 13.79
C ARG A 117 15.15 0.05 15.00
N ALA A 118 13.97 0.65 15.13
CA ALA A 118 13.61 1.50 16.26
C ALA A 118 13.62 0.73 17.60
N ARG A 119 13.13 -0.51 17.61
CA ARG A 119 13.20 -1.40 18.79
C ARG A 119 14.65 -1.69 19.19
N ASN A 120 15.51 -2.02 18.23
CA ASN A 120 16.92 -2.29 18.50
C ASN A 120 17.64 -1.05 19.06
N LEU A 121 17.36 0.14 18.52
CA LEU A 121 17.87 1.41 19.05
C LEU A 121 17.36 1.71 20.47
N LYS A 122 16.07 1.47 20.75
CA LYS A 122 15.47 1.69 22.07
C LYS A 122 16.09 0.77 23.13
N CYS A 123 16.37 -0.49 22.80
CA CYS A 123 17.12 -1.38 23.68
C CYS A 123 18.52 -0.83 23.98
N PHE A 124 19.20 -0.25 22.98
CA PHE A 124 20.53 0.33 23.15
C PHE A 124 20.52 1.59 24.05
N ILE A 125 19.54 2.47 23.87
CA ILE A 125 19.44 3.75 24.60
C ILE A 125 18.92 3.56 26.03
N ARG A 126 18.19 2.48 26.33
CA ARG A 126 17.67 2.20 27.69
C ARG A 126 18.72 1.60 28.64
N PHE A 127 19.87 1.15 28.11
CA PHE A 127 20.91 0.45 28.87
C PHE A 127 22.06 1.28 29.50
N PRO A 128 22.31 2.59 29.27
CA PRO A 128 23.46 3.27 29.87
C PRO A 128 23.21 3.77 31.30
N PHE A 129 21.96 3.75 31.81
CA PHE A 129 21.68 4.24 33.17
C PHE A 129 22.01 3.22 34.28
N LEU A 130 22.16 1.93 33.95
CA LEU A 130 22.39 0.86 34.92
C LEU A 130 23.87 0.54 35.18
N TYR A 131 24.81 1.10 34.41
CA TYR A 131 26.25 0.84 34.59
C TYR A 131 27.01 1.97 35.31
N ARG A 132 26.33 3.04 35.74
CA ARG A 132 26.95 4.16 36.47
C ARG A 132 26.63 4.11 37.97
N ARG A 133 26.82 2.95 38.61
CA ARG A 133 26.76 2.85 40.09
C ARG A 133 27.62 1.68 40.57
N GLY A 134 28.93 1.88 40.66
CA GLY A 134 29.82 0.86 41.22
C GLY A 134 31.30 1.10 41.03
N ASN A 135 31.82 2.24 41.51
CA ASN A 135 33.21 2.34 41.94
C ASN A 135 33.32 3.51 42.93
N LYS A 136 33.02 3.23 44.19
CA LYS A 136 33.56 4.02 45.30
C LYS A 136 34.71 3.19 45.85
N SER A 137 35.93 3.59 45.47
CA SER A 137 37.16 3.23 46.17
C SER A 137 37.02 3.60 47.64
N THR A 138 37.06 2.60 48.50
CA THR A 138 37.30 2.79 49.93
C THR A 138 38.81 2.83 50.13
N ASP A 139 39.41 3.99 49.86
CA ASP A 139 40.64 4.39 50.53
C ASP A 139 40.21 5.13 51.80
N ARG A 140 40.57 4.55 52.95
CA ARG A 140 40.73 5.30 54.20
C ARG A 140 41.72 4.54 55.08
N ASP A 141 42.86 5.20 55.25
CA ASP A 141 43.86 5.00 56.30
C ASP A 141 43.26 5.02 57.71
#